data_AF-A0A8R7R830-F1
#
_entry.id   AF-A0A8R7R830-F1
#
_cell.length_a   1.000
_cell.length_b   1.000
_cell.length_c   1.000
_cell.angle_alpha   90.00
_cell.angle_beta   90.00
_cell.angle_gamma   90.00
#
_symmetry.space_group_name_H-M   'P 1'
#
loop_
_entity.id
_entity.type
_entity.pdbx_description
1 polymer ?
#
loop_
_entity_poly.entity_id
_entity_poly.type
_entity_poly.pdbx_seq_one_letter_code
_entity_poly.pdbx_strand_id
1 'polypeptide(L)'
;IIFDILQVSGYCGLLIGSPIILYEIIAFVLPGLTKDERKFLGPIVLGSSVLFYLGILFSYTVLAPAALNFFVNYAEGAVESIWSIDQYFEFVLVLLFSTGLSFQVNMASMLRT
;
A
#
# COMPACT_ATOMS: atom_id res chain seq x y z
N ILE A 1 9.53 18.26 -13.54
CA ILE A 1 9.09 19.06 -12.36
C ILE A 1 7.57 19.07 -12.22
N ILE A 2 6.78 19.80 -13.05
CA ILE A 2 5.31 19.85 -12.86
C ILE A 2 4.64 18.47 -12.95
N PHE A 3 5.06 17.64 -13.92
CA PHE A 3 4.48 16.30 -14.11
C PHE A 3 4.81 15.35 -12.95
N ASP A 4 6.06 15.37 -12.50
CA ASP A 4 6.53 14.54 -11.38
C ASP A 4 5.80 14.88 -10.07
N ILE A 5 5.58 16.17 -9.80
CA ILE A 5 4.81 16.64 -8.64
C ILE A 5 3.35 16.18 -8.71
N LEU A 6 2.74 16.16 -9.91
CA LEU A 6 1.37 15.67 -10.09
C LEU A 6 1.25 14.17 -9.83
N GLN A 7 2.21 13.37 -10.31
CA GLN A 7 2.22 11.93 -10.05
C GLN A 7 2.40 11.63 -8.56
N VAL A 8 3.42 12.23 -7.92
CA VAL A 8 3.71 12.08 -6.49
C VAL A 8 2.52 12.50 -5.62
N SER A 9 1.92 13.67 -5.91
CA SER A 9 0.73 14.16 -5.21
C SER A 9 -0.48 13.23 -5.38
N GLY A 10 -0.66 12.67 -6.58
CA GLY A 10 -1.71 11.67 -6.85
C GLY A 10 -1.54 10.40 -6.01
N TYR A 11 -0.32 9.85 -5.94
CA TYR A 11 -0.04 8.69 -5.11
C TYR A 11 -0.16 8.97 -3.60
N CYS A 12 0.30 10.13 -3.14
CA CYS A 12 0.10 10.57 -1.77
C CYS A 12 -1.37 10.73 -1.41
N GLY A 13 -2.16 11.36 -2.29
CA GLY A 13 -3.60 11.51 -2.12
C GLY A 13 -4.33 10.16 -2.08
N LEU A 14 -3.93 9.22 -2.95
CA LEU A 14 -4.45 7.84 -2.92
C LEU A 14 -4.04 7.09 -1.65
N LEU A 15 -2.83 7.28 -1.14
CA LEU A 15 -2.38 6.65 0.11
C LEU A 15 -3.10 7.17 1.35
N ILE A 16 -3.41 8.47 1.39
CA ILE A 16 -4.18 9.06 2.50
C ILE A 16 -5.67 8.75 2.34
N GLY A 17 -6.18 8.72 1.11
CA GLY A 17 -7.57 8.41 0.78
C GLY A 17 -7.90 6.92 0.78
N SER A 18 -6.90 6.03 0.73
CA SER A 18 -7.10 4.59 0.67
C SER A 18 -7.89 4.00 1.84
N PRO A 19 -7.85 4.50 3.10
CA PRO A 19 -8.69 3.97 4.17
C PRO A 19 -10.18 4.21 3.89
N ILE A 20 -10.50 5.38 3.33
CA ILE A 20 -11.86 5.76 2.95
C ILE A 20 -12.31 4.96 1.72
N ILE A 21 -11.44 4.82 0.70
CA ILE A 21 -11.72 4.02 -0.49
C ILE A 21 -11.94 2.55 -0.11
N LEU A 22 -11.13 2.01 0.79
CA LEU A 22 -11.29 0.66 1.35
C LEU A 22 -12.64 0.49 2.04
N TYR A 23 -12.99 1.45 2.89
CA TYR A 23 -14.28 1.44 3.58
C TYR A 23 -15.44 1.44 2.59
N GLU A 24 -15.40 2.30 1.57
CA GLU A 24 -16.43 2.38 0.51
C GLU A 24 -16.53 1.09 -0.32
N ILE A 25 -15.40 0.48 -0.71
CA ILE A 25 -15.40 -0.79 -1.44
C ILE A 25 -16.07 -1.90 -0.62
N ILE A 26 -15.78 -1.99 0.68
CA ILE A 26 -16.40 -3.02 1.54
C ILE A 26 -17.87 -2.67 1.82
N ALA A 27 -18.21 -1.40 2.00
CA ALA A 27 -19.59 -0.92 2.12
C ALA A 27 -20.43 -1.20 0.86
N PHE A 28 -19.81 -1.23 -0.32
CA PHE A 28 -20.46 -1.62 -1.57
C PHE A 28 -20.73 -3.13 -1.68
N VAL A 29 -19.90 -3.98 -1.05
CA VAL A 29 -20.10 -5.44 -0.99
C VAL A 29 -21.16 -5.82 0.06
N LEU A 30 -21.31 -5.01 1.11
CA LEU A 30 -22.27 -5.14 2.22
C LEU A 30 -23.75 -5.41 1.84
N PRO A 31 -24.37 -4.75 0.83
CA PRO A 31 -25.75 -5.04 0.42
C PRO A 31 -25.95 -6.42 -0.24
N GLY A 32 -24.87 -7.08 -0.68
CA GLY A 32 -24.91 -8.42 -1.27
C GLY A 32 -24.85 -9.57 -0.25
N LEU A 33 -24.59 -9.29 1.03
CA LEU A 33 -24.38 -10.32 2.06
C LEU A 33 -25.66 -10.61 2.88
N THR A 34 -25.76 -11.85 3.34
CA THR A 34 -26.87 -12.28 4.21
C THR A 34 -26.76 -11.67 5.62
N LYS A 35 -27.89 -11.59 6.33
CA LYS A 35 -28.01 -10.90 7.63
C LYS A 35 -27.04 -11.45 8.70
N ASP A 36 -26.68 -12.74 8.62
CA ASP A 36 -25.75 -13.40 9.53
C ASP A 36 -24.28 -13.06 9.23
N GLU A 37 -23.91 -12.86 7.96
CA GLU A 37 -22.55 -12.47 7.55
C GLU A 37 -22.23 -11.00 7.90
N ARG A 38 -23.28 -10.16 8.03
CA ARG A 38 -23.14 -8.76 8.45
C ARG A 38 -22.44 -8.60 9.82
N LYS A 39 -22.50 -9.63 10.67
CA LYS A 39 -21.85 -9.63 11.98
C LYS A 39 -20.34 -9.88 11.90
N PHE A 40 -19.88 -10.60 10.88
CA PHE A 40 -18.45 -10.84 10.61
C PHE A 40 -17.81 -9.66 9.86
N LEU A 41 -18.59 -8.87 9.13
CA LEU A 41 -18.11 -7.70 8.39
C LEU A 41 -17.44 -6.64 9.29
N GLY A 42 -17.93 -6.43 10.52
CA GLY A 42 -17.35 -5.47 11.47
C GLY A 42 -15.85 -5.73 11.78
N PRO A 43 -15.49 -6.93 12.29
CA PRO A 43 -14.10 -7.28 12.51
C PRO A 43 -13.28 -7.40 11.22
N ILE A 44 -13.90 -7.69 10.07
CA ILE A 44 -13.20 -7.73 8.77
C ILE A 44 -12.78 -6.32 8.32
N VAL A 45 -13.65 -5.31 8.42
CA VAL A 45 -13.35 -3.92 8.04
C VAL A 45 -12.28 -3.33 8.96
N LEU A 46 -12.38 -3.59 10.26
CA LEU A 46 -11.34 -3.21 11.22
C LEU A 46 -10.04 -3.95 10.94
N GLY A 47 -10.10 -5.26 10.67
CA GLY A 47 -8.95 -6.09 10.33
C GLY A 47 -8.23 -5.60 9.07
N SER A 48 -8.96 -5.30 7.99
CA SER A 48 -8.36 -4.82 6.73
C SER A 48 -7.73 -3.43 6.89
N SER A 49 -8.37 -2.54 7.65
CA SER A 49 -7.82 -1.21 7.95
C SER A 49 -6.52 -1.33 8.74
N VAL A 50 -6.49 -2.17 9.78
CA VAL A 50 -5.28 -2.44 10.58
C VAL A 50 -4.19 -3.08 9.72
N LEU A 51 -4.53 -4.07 8.89
CA LEU A 51 -3.57 -4.71 7.99
C LEU A 51 -2.99 -3.73 6.96
N PHE A 52 -3.80 -2.79 6.47
CA PHE A 52 -3.34 -1.78 5.52
C PHE A 52 -2.35 -0.81 6.16
N TYR A 53 -2.62 -0.33 7.39
CA TYR A 53 -1.64 0.49 8.14
C TYR A 53 -0.38 -0.30 8.49
N LEU A 54 -0.51 -1.58 8.88
CA LEU A 54 0.64 -2.46 9.07
C LEU A 54 1.44 -2.62 7.78
N GLY A 55 0.78 -2.69 6.63
CA GLY A 55 1.42 -2.79 5.34
C GLY A 55 2.21 -1.56 4.94
N ILE A 56 1.65 -0.37 5.18
CA ILE A 56 2.37 0.90 5.01
C ILE A 56 3.58 0.94 5.94
N LEU A 57 3.40 0.59 7.21
CA LEU A 57 4.48 0.60 8.20
C LEU A 57 5.60 -0.37 7.83
N PHE A 58 5.25 -1.59 7.43
CA PHE A 58 6.19 -2.60 6.98
C PHE A 58 6.94 -2.17 5.71
N SER A 59 6.23 -1.58 4.76
CA SER A 59 6.83 -1.11 3.52
C SER A 59 7.84 0.03 3.76
N TYR A 60 7.49 1.00 4.61
CA TYR A 60 8.39 2.10 4.96
C TYR A 60 9.61 1.66 5.80
N THR A 61 9.40 0.78 6.79
CA THR A 61 10.45 0.43 7.77
C THR A 61 11.33 -0.73 7.35
N VAL A 62 10.83 -1.65 6.51
CA VAL A 62 11.55 -2.88 6.14
C VAL A 62 11.83 -2.93 4.64
N LEU A 63 10.80 -2.81 3.79
CA LEU A 63 10.99 -2.96 2.34
C LEU A 63 11.80 -1.82 1.73
N ALA A 64 11.52 -0.57 2.10
CA ALA A 64 12.25 0.58 1.57
C ALA A 64 13.76 0.51 1.89
N PRO A 65 14.21 0.32 3.15
CA PRO A 65 15.64 0.19 3.42
C PRO A 65 16.24 -1.10 2.85
N ALA A 66 15.50 -2.22 2.82
CA ALA A 66 15.99 -3.45 2.22
C ALA A 66 16.25 -3.28 0.70
N ALA A 67 15.32 -2.64 0.00
CA ALA A 67 15.47 -2.37 -1.43
C ALA A 67 16.56 -1.34 -1.71
N LEU A 68 16.67 -0.26 -0.91
CA LEU A 68 17.75 0.71 -1.05
C LEU A 68 19.12 0.07 -0.81
N ASN A 69 19.26 -0.75 0.24
CA ASN A 69 20.49 -1.50 0.48
C ASN A 69 20.77 -2.45 -0.69
N PHE A 70 19.77 -3.16 -1.22
CA PHE A 70 19.93 -4.00 -2.40
C PHE A 70 20.45 -3.21 -3.61
N PHE A 71 19.87 -2.05 -3.91
CA PHE A 71 20.31 -1.21 -5.03
C PHE A 71 21.71 -0.63 -4.82
N VAL A 72 22.06 -0.22 -3.60
CA VAL A 72 23.41 0.29 -3.27
C VAL A 72 24.47 -0.80 -3.44
N ASN A 73 24.23 -2.00 -2.87
CA ASN A 73 25.15 -3.14 -3.02
C ASN A 73 25.25 -3.62 -4.47
N TYR A 74 24.16 -3.53 -5.25
CA TYR A 74 24.17 -3.84 -6.68
C TYR A 74 24.95 -2.79 -7.50
N ALA A 75 24.92 -1.52 -7.08
CA ALA A 75 25.61 -0.42 -7.74
C ALA A 75 27.12 -0.32 -7.41
N GLU A 76 27.61 -1.03 -6.39
CA GLU A 76 29.04 -1.10 -5.98
C GLU A 76 30.01 -1.69 -7.04
N GLY A 77 29.57 -1.84 -8.29
CA GLY A 77 30.43 -2.15 -9.44
C GLY A 77 30.13 -1.36 -10.72
N ALA A 78 29.10 -0.50 -10.74
CA ALA A 78 28.64 0.17 -11.96
C ALA A 78 28.15 1.59 -11.66
N VAL A 79 29.10 2.53 -11.52
CA VAL A 79 28.90 3.99 -11.49
C VAL A 79 28.08 4.48 -10.29
N GLU A 80 28.52 5.59 -9.68
CA GLU A 80 27.87 6.20 -8.51
C GLU A 80 26.35 6.21 -8.64
N SER A 81 25.66 5.61 -7.66
CA SER A 81 24.21 5.53 -7.61
C SER A 81 23.62 6.91 -7.30
N ILE A 82 23.55 7.78 -8.31
CA ILE A 82 22.93 9.09 -8.20
C ILE A 82 21.42 8.90 -8.30
N TRP A 83 20.80 8.49 -7.19
CA TRP A 83 19.34 8.55 -7.08
C TRP A 83 18.92 10.01 -6.98
N SER A 84 18.11 10.45 -7.95
CA SER A 84 17.43 11.73 -7.82
C SER A 84 16.38 11.64 -6.73
N ILE A 85 16.15 12.73 -6.00
CA ILE A 85 15.17 12.78 -4.92
C ILE A 85 13.77 12.36 -5.42
N ASP A 86 13.43 12.71 -6.66
CA ASP A 86 12.17 12.36 -7.31
C ASP A 86 12.00 10.83 -7.46
N GLN A 87 13.04 10.13 -7.91
CA GLN A 87 13.03 8.67 -8.09
C GLN A 87 12.91 7.94 -6.76
N TYR A 88 13.53 8.48 -5.70
CA TYR A 88 13.38 7.96 -4.35
C TYR A 88 11.92 8.04 -3.87
N PHE A 89 11.27 9.21 -4.04
CA PHE A 89 9.88 9.39 -3.64
C PHE A 89 8.94 8.50 -4.44
N GLU A 90 9.09 8.45 -5.77
CA GLU A 90 8.25 7.59 -6.62
C GLU A 90 8.40 6.12 -6.24
N PHE A 91 9.63 5.67 -5.99
CA PHE A 91 9.90 4.30 -5.56
C PHE A 91 9.22 3.97 -4.22
N VAL A 92 9.39 4.82 -3.21
CA VAL A 92 8.78 4.62 -1.88
C VAL A 92 7.25 4.63 -1.99
N LEU A 93 6.67 5.54 -2.79
CA LEU A 93 5.22 5.62 -2.99
C LEU A 93 4.65 4.37 -3.67
N VAL A 94 5.31 3.90 -4.74
CA VAL A 94 4.91 2.66 -5.42
C VAL A 94 5.03 1.45 -4.49
N LEU A 95 6.11 1.37 -3.69
CA LEU A 95 6.29 0.32 -2.69
C LEU A 95 5.20 0.32 -1.63
N LEU A 96 4.87 1.50 -1.07
CA LEU A 96 3.81 1.68 -0.08
C LEU A 96 2.46 1.22 -0.66
N PHE A 97 2.13 1.70 -1.86
CA PHE A 97 0.85 1.41 -2.51
C PHE A 97 0.73 -0.07 -2.92
N SER A 98 1.76 -0.64 -3.55
CA SER A 98 1.79 -2.04 -3.97
C SER A 98 1.66 -2.99 -2.78
N THR A 99 2.43 -2.73 -1.71
CA THR A 99 2.38 -3.55 -0.50
C THR A 99 1.03 -3.44 0.21
N GLY A 100 0.49 -2.22 0.31
CA GLY A 100 -0.84 -1.99 0.87
C GLY A 100 -1.94 -2.75 0.13
N LEU A 101 -1.92 -2.72 -1.21
CA LEU A 101 -2.85 -3.48 -2.04
C LEU A 101 -2.66 -5.00 -1.88
N SER A 102 -1.42 -5.49 -1.81
CA SER A 102 -1.15 -6.91 -1.56
C SER A 102 -1.79 -7.37 -0.25
N PHE A 103 -1.71 -6.60 0.84
CA PHE A 103 -2.36 -6.96 2.11
C PHE A 103 -3.90 -7.00 2.02
N GLN A 104 -4.52 -6.14 1.21
CA GLN A 104 -5.96 -6.20 0.97
C GLN A 104 -6.37 -7.49 0.24
N VAL A 105 -5.60 -7.90 -0.77
CA VAL A 105 -5.83 -9.14 -1.51
C VAL A 105 -5.70 -10.37 -0.61
N ASN A 106 -4.70 -10.38 0.30
CA ASN A 106 -4.53 -11.45 1.28
C ASN A 106 -5.70 -11.53 2.28
N MET A 107 -6.25 -10.39 2.70
CA MET A 107 -7.43 -10.38 3.58
C MET A 107 -8.67 -10.93 2.84
N ALA A 108 -8.85 -10.54 1.58
CA ALA A 108 -9.96 -11.02 0.76
C ALA A 108 -9.87 -12.53 0.47
N SER A 109 -8.68 -13.08 0.25
CA SER A 109 -8.49 -14.52 0.06
C SER A 109 -8.74 -15.33 1.33
N MET A 110 -8.39 -14.78 2.50
CA MET A 110 -8.69 -15.41 3.79
C MET A 110 -10.21 -15.54 4.04
N LEU A 111 -11.03 -14.62 3.51
CA LEU A 111 -12.48 -14.69 3.61
C LEU A 111 -13.10 -15.80 2.75
N ARG A 112 -12.43 -16.17 1.65
CA ARG A 112 -12.91 -17.19 0.70
C ARG A 112 -12.62 -18.63 1.16
N THR A 113 -11.79 -18.81 2.18
CA THR A 113 -11.39 -20.13 2.73
C THR A 113 -12.13 -20.40 4.03
#